data_AF-A0A7V9JIP7-F1
#
_entry.id   AF-A0A7V9JIP7-F1
#
_cell.length_a   1.000
_cell.length_b   1.000
_cell.length_c   1.000
_cell.angle_alpha   90.00
_cell.angle_beta   90.00
_cell.angle_gamma   90.00
#
_symmetry.space_group_name_H-M   'P 1'
#
loop_
_entity.id
_entity.type
_entity.pdbx_description
1 polymer ?
#
loop_
_entity_poly.entity_id
_entity_poly.type
_entity_poly.pdbx_seq_one_letter_code
_entity_poly.pdbx_strand_id
1 'polypeptide(L)' 'WDRAARAGGRVVLAGGLGSENVRAAIERVRPWAVDASSRLETAPGVKDHERVRAFVRAAR' A
#
# COMPACT_ATOMS: atom_id res chain seq x y z
N TRP A 1 1.48 4.37 11.27
CA TRP A 1 0.65 5.21 10.37
C TRP A 1 0.43 6.62 10.90
N ASP A 2 0.34 6.84 12.22
CA ASP A 2 0.05 8.17 12.79
C ASP A 2 1.02 9.28 12.38
N ARG A 3 2.31 8.96 12.25
CA ARG A 3 3.30 9.91 11.74
C ARG A 3 2.96 10.37 10.32
N ALA A 4 2.56 9.46 9.44
CA ALA A 4 2.20 9.78 8.06
C ALA A 4 0.86 10.53 7.98
N ALA A 5 -0.12 10.20 8.82
CA ALA A 5 -1.40 10.91 8.89
C ALA A 5 -1.27 12.36 9.35
N ARG A 6 -0.19 12.68 10.09
CA ARG A 6 0.14 14.04 10.54
C ARG A 6 1.11 14.76 9.60
N ALA A 7 1.59 14.11 8.54
CA ALA A 7 2.48 14.75 7.59
C ALA A 7 1.67 15.73 6.74
N GLY A 8 2.11 16.99 6.71
CA GLY A 8 1.52 17.99 5.81
C GLY A 8 1.89 17.73 4.35
N GLY A 9 1.00 18.11 3.42
CA GLY A 9 1.23 18.00 1.98
C GLY A 9 0.93 16.61 1.40
N ARG A 10 1.44 16.34 0.19
CA ARG A 10 1.23 15.07 -0.51
C ARG A 10 2.24 14.03 -0.02
N VAL A 11 1.74 12.91 0.48
CA VAL A 11 2.58 11.79 0.93
C VAL A 11 2.35 10.53 0.10
N VAL A 12 3.43 9.78 -0.14
CA VAL A 12 3.36 8.42 -0.65
C VAL A 12 3.58 7.48 0.54
N LEU A 13 2.58 6.66 0.86
CA LEU A 13 2.66 5.72 1.97
C LEU A 13 3.21 4.38 1.47
N ALA A 14 4.35 3.96 2.02
CA ALA A 14 5.00 2.70 1.70
C ALA A 14 5.26 1.87 2.98
N GLY A 15 5.69 0.63 2.79
CA GLY A 15 6.16 -0.25 3.86
C GLY A 15 5.14 -1.29 4.29
N GLY A 16 5.33 -2.53 3.85
CA GLY A 16 4.54 -3.68 4.29
C GLY A 16 3.06 -3.67 3.86
N LEU A 17 2.68 -2.82 2.91
CA LEU A 17 1.31 -2.73 2.39
C LEU A 17 0.98 -3.93 1.50
N GLY A 18 -0.22 -4.48 1.69
CA GLY A 18 -0.78 -5.61 0.95
C GLY A 18 -2.30 -5.47 0.81
N SER A 19 -2.94 -6.39 0.09
CA SER A 19 -4.39 -6.35 -0.15
C SER A 19 -5.20 -6.45 1.16
N GLU A 20 -4.60 -7.02 2.20
CA GLU A 20 -5.16 -7.17 3.54
C GLU A 20 -5.26 -5.85 4.34
N ASN A 21 -4.45 -4.84 4.01
CA ASN A 21 -4.31 -3.64 4.87
C ASN A 21 -4.34 -2.30 4.12
N VAL A 22 -4.21 -2.29 2.79
CA VAL A 22 -4.08 -1.05 2.01
C VAL A 22 -5.28 -0.13 2.15
N ARG A 23 -6.50 -0.67 2.20
CA ARG A 23 -7.73 0.10 2.42
C ARG A 23 -7.72 0.84 3.75
N ALA A 24 -7.45 0.13 4.85
CA ALA A 24 -7.38 0.73 6.18
C ALA A 24 -6.26 1.77 6.28
N ALA A 25 -5.12 1.52 5.61
CA ALA A 25 -4.01 2.46 5.54
C ALA A 25 -4.41 3.75 4.79
N ILE A 26 -5.11 3.64 3.66
CA ILE A 26 -5.63 4.78 2.89
C ILE A 26 -6.66 5.56 3.72
N GLU A 27 -7.63 4.88 4.35
CA GLU A 27 -8.67 5.53 5.15
C GLU A 27 -8.10 6.31 6.34
N ARG A 28 -7.09 5.75 7.02
CA ARG A 28 -6.45 6.39 8.18
C ARG A 28 -5.48 7.51 7.81
N VAL A 29 -4.68 7.33 6.76
CA VAL A 29 -3.57 8.25 6.42
C VAL A 29 -3.98 9.29 5.38
N ARG A 30 -4.96 8.97 4.53
CA ARG A 30 -5.35 9.76 3.34
C ARG A 30 -4.14 10.18 2.50
N PRO A 31 -3.26 9.23 2.10
CA PRO A 31 -2.07 9.57 1.35
C PRO A 31 -2.44 9.98 -0.09
N TRP A 32 -1.52 10.67 -0.76
CA TRP A 32 -1.64 10.98 -2.18
C TRP A 32 -1.46 9.72 -3.04
N ALA A 33 -0.58 8.80 -2.63
CA ALA A 33 -0.41 7.49 -3.24
C ALA A 33 0.04 6.44 -2.24
N VAL A 34 -0.07 5.17 -2.61
CA VAL A 34 0.46 4.02 -1.86
C VAL A 34 1.48 3.28 -2.71
N ASP A 35 2.52 2.76 -2.06
CA ASP A 35 3.55 1.92 -2.68
C ASP A 35 3.68 0.58 -1.94
N ALA A 36 3.80 -0.50 -2.72
CA ALA A 36 3.94 -1.85 -2.21
C ALA A 36 4.87 -2.66 -3.11
N SER A 37 5.79 -3.40 -2.49
CA SER A 37 6.74 -4.24 -3.23
C SER A 37 6.69 -5.71 -2.79
N SER A 38 7.31 -6.07 -1.66
CA SER A 38 7.53 -7.47 -1.25
C SER A 38 6.25 -8.27 -0.95
N ARG A 39 5.20 -7.61 -0.47
CA ARG A 39 3.87 -8.23 -0.27
C ARG A 39 3.21 -8.64 -1.58
N LEU A 40 3.66 -8.10 -2.70
CA LEU A 40 3.15 -8.38 -4.05
C LEU A 40 4.02 -9.39 -4.81
N GLU A 41 4.95 -10.05 -4.12
CA GLU A 41 5.92 -10.97 -4.70
C GLU A 41 5.72 -12.41 -4.22
N THR A 42 6.02 -13.39 -5.06
CA THR A 42 6.16 -14.80 -4.65
C THR A 42 7.56 -15.11 -4.14
N ALA A 43 8.57 -14.43 -4.68
CA ALA A 43 9.97 -14.48 -4.29
C ALA A 43 10.60 -13.09 -4.54
N PRO A 44 11.74 -12.73 -3.90
CA PRO A 44 12.34 -11.40 -4.07
C PRO A 44 12.51 -11.00 -5.55
N GLY A 45 11.86 -9.90 -5.95
CA GLY A 45 11.88 -9.38 -7.32
C GLY A 45 10.93 -10.07 -8.32
N VAL A 46 10.21 -11.12 -7.91
CA VAL A 46 9.25 -11.85 -8.76
C VAL A 46 7.82 -11.49 -8.36
N LYS A 47 7.15 -10.66 -9.17
CA LYS A 47 5.77 -10.21 -8.90
C LYS A 47 4.75 -11.30 -9.12
N ASP A 48 3.80 -11.39 -8.19
CA ASP A 48 2.60 -12.21 -8.28
C ASP A 48 1.45 -11.37 -8.85
N HIS A 49 1.00 -11.69 -10.06
CA HIS A 49 -0.06 -10.95 -10.72
C HIS A 49 -1.39 -10.97 -9.96
N GLU A 50 -1.71 -12.05 -9.24
CA GLU A 50 -2.94 -12.13 -8.45
C GLU A 50 -2.86 -11.22 -7.23
N ARG A 51 -1.72 -11.20 -6.52
CA ARG A 51 -1.49 -10.29 -5.39
C ARG A 51 -1.52 -8.84 -5.83
N VAL A 52 -0.92 -8.49 -6.97
CA VAL A 52 -0.98 -7.14 -7.55
C VAL A 52 -2.43 -6.75 -7.84
N ARG A 53 -3.21 -7.61 -8.52
CA ARG A 53 -4.62 -7.31 -8.80
C ARG A 53 -5.44 -7.16 -7.52
N ALA A 54 -5.22 -8.02 -6.53
CA ALA A 54 -5.89 -7.94 -5.24
C ALA A 54 -5.56 -6.64 -4.51
N PHE A 55 -4.29 -6.22 -4.53
CA PHE A 55 -3.84 -4.96 -3.95
C PHE A 55 -4.50 -3.76 -4.61
N VAL A 56 -4.49 -3.69 -5.95
CA VAL A 56 -5.13 -2.59 -6.70
C VAL A 56 -6.65 -2.55 -6.45
N ARG A 57 -7.31 -3.71 -6.34
CA ARG A 57 -8.74 -3.75 -6.00
C ARG A 57 -9.01 -3.25 -4.59
N ALA A 58 -8.20 -3.64 -3.61
CA ALA A 58 -8.36 -3.21 -2.22
C ALA A 58 -8.00 -1.73 -2.02
N ALA A 59 -7.12 -1.17 -2.85
CA ALA A 59 -6.68 0.23 -2.78
C ALA A 59 -7.69 1.22 -3.40
N ARG A 60 -8.68 0.74 -4.15
CA ARG A 60 -9.78 1.55 -4.71
C ARG A 60 -10.92 1.68 -3.70
#